data_AF-A0ABD1NZ39-F1
#
_entry.id   AF-A0ABD1NZ39-F1
#
_cell.length_a   1.000
_cell.length_b   1.000
_cell.length_c   1.000
_cell.angle_alpha   90.00
_cell.angle_beta   90.00
_cell.angle_gamma   90.00
#
_symmetry.space_group_name_H-M   'P 1'
#
loop_
_entity.id
_entity.type
_entity.pdbx_description
1 polymer ?
#
loop_
_entity_poly.entity_id
_entity_poly.type
_entity_poly.pdbx_seq_one_letter_code
_entity_poly.pdbx_strand_id
1 'polypeptide(L)'
;MARFWAPYIDDKWFPLLKELGGAQGDEARASIVEKIFEGLVLLEEAFVKCSKGKALFGGDNVGYLDIALGCFLGWIKATEIMTGIKWLDETKTPGLVGWAERR
;
A
#
# COMPACT_ATOMS: atom_id res chain seq x y z
N MET A 1 13.32 -5.58 -9.75
CA MET A 1 12.48 -4.80 -8.81
C MET A 1 11.08 -5.40 -8.67
N ALA A 2 10.31 -5.53 -9.74
CA ALA A 2 8.92 -6.04 -9.66
C ALA A 2 8.77 -7.44 -9.01
N ARG A 3 9.71 -8.37 -9.28
CA ARG A 3 9.71 -9.73 -8.71
C ARG A 3 10.01 -9.79 -7.21
N PHE A 4 10.52 -8.71 -6.61
CA PHE A 4 10.71 -8.61 -5.16
C PHE A 4 9.49 -7.98 -4.50
N TRP A 5 8.99 -6.88 -5.07
CA TRP A 5 7.90 -6.11 -4.46
C TRP A 5 6.54 -6.79 -4.55
N ALA A 6 6.25 -7.55 -5.61
CA ALA A 6 4.97 -8.26 -5.69
C ALA A 6 4.81 -9.32 -4.58
N PRO A 7 5.78 -10.26 -4.37
CA PRO A 7 5.71 -11.15 -3.21
C PRO A 7 5.70 -10.40 -1.87
N TYR A 8 6.40 -9.27 -1.74
CA TYR A 8 6.32 -8.46 -0.53
C TYR A 8 4.89 -7.94 -0.28
N ILE A 9 4.21 -7.45 -1.32
CA ILE A 9 2.82 -6.99 -1.21
C ILE A 9 1.91 -8.16 -0.79
N ASP A 10 2.00 -9.29 -1.47
CA ASP A 10 1.11 -10.45 -1.25
C ASP A 10 1.37 -11.18 0.07
N ASP A 11 2.64 -11.41 0.41
CA ASP A 11 3.04 -12.30 1.50
C ASP A 11 3.31 -11.56 2.82
N LYS A 12 3.54 -10.23 2.77
CA LYS A 12 3.90 -9.44 3.94
C LYS A 12 2.94 -8.30 4.21
N TRP A 13 2.69 -7.46 3.21
CA TRP A 13 1.94 -6.23 3.44
C TRP A 13 0.43 -6.45 3.53
N PHE A 14 -0.17 -7.10 2.53
CA PHE A 14 -1.61 -7.34 2.50
C PHE A 14 -2.14 -8.18 3.68
N PRO A 15 -1.44 -9.23 4.16
CA PRO A 15 -1.87 -9.98 5.35
C PRO A 15 -2.08 -9.11 6.60
N LEU A 16 -1.33 -8.01 6.75
CA LEU A 16 -1.50 -7.09 7.88
C LEU A 16 -2.89 -6.43 7.91
N LEU A 17 -3.48 -6.13 6.75
CA LEU A 17 -4.85 -5.59 6.67
C LEU A 17 -5.87 -6.60 7.21
N LYS A 18 -5.65 -7.89 6.92
CA LYS A 18 -6.49 -8.98 7.44
C LYS A 18 -6.28 -9.19 8.93
N GLU A 19 -5.03 -9.17 9.39
CA GLU A 19 -4.68 -9.27 10.81
C GLU A 19 -5.30 -8.12 11.62
N LEU A 20 -5.30 -6.90 11.09
CA LEU A 20 -5.92 -5.75 11.72
C LEU A 20 -7.41 -5.97 11.98
N GLY A 21 -8.12 -6.59 11.04
CA GLY A 21 -9.54 -6.92 11.17
C GLY A 21 -9.84 -7.97 12.26
N GLY A 22 -8.85 -8.80 12.62
CA GLY A 22 -8.97 -9.83 13.65
C GLY A 22 -8.29 -9.50 14.99
N ALA A 23 -7.60 -8.36 15.07
CA ALA A 23 -6.82 -7.99 16.25
C ALA A 23 -7.72 -7.74 17.47
N GLN A 24 -7.30 -8.25 18.63
CA GLN A 24 -7.98 -8.04 19.91
C GLN A 24 -7.11 -7.18 20.83
N GLY A 25 -7.71 -6.10 21.34
CA GLY A 25 -7.03 -5.15 22.22
C GLY A 25 -6.28 -4.05 21.48
N ASP A 26 -6.13 -2.91 22.15
CA ASP A 26 -5.62 -1.68 21.56
C ASP A 26 -4.14 -1.76 21.19
N GLU A 27 -3.32 -2.44 22.00
CA GLU A 27 -1.87 -2.58 21.77
C GLU A 27 -1.58 -3.41 20.51
N ALA A 28 -2.26 -4.56 20.36
CA ALA A 28 -2.12 -5.40 19.17
C ALA A 28 -2.55 -4.65 17.90
N ARG A 29 -3.68 -3.92 17.99
CA ARG A 29 -4.17 -3.10 16.89
C ARG A 29 -3.17 -2.00 16.52
N ALA A 30 -2.63 -1.28 17.51
CA ALA A 30 -1.65 -0.21 17.29
C ALA A 30 -0.37 -0.72 16.61
N SER A 31 0.16 -1.87 17.05
CA SER A 31 1.35 -2.48 16.43
C SER A 31 1.12 -2.88 14.98
N ILE A 32 -0.07 -3.41 14.65
CA ILE A 32 -0.40 -3.76 13.25
C ILE A 32 -0.55 -2.50 12.39
N VAL A 33 -1.20 -1.46 12.91
CA VAL A 33 -1.35 -0.16 12.22
C VAL A 33 0.03 0.42 11.86
N GLU A 34 0.98 0.40 12.80
CA GLU A 34 2.35 0.86 12.58
C GLU A 34 3.02 0.10 11.43
N LYS A 35 2.97 -1.24 11.45
CA LYS A 35 3.55 -2.10 10.39
C LYS A 35 2.93 -1.84 9.02
N ILE A 36 1.63 -1.56 8.95
CA ILE A 36 0.96 -1.21 7.68
C ILE A 36 1.56 0.09 7.14
N PHE A 37 1.71 1.11 7.98
CA PHE A 37 2.31 2.39 7.58
C PHE A 37 3.78 2.25 7.18
N GLU A 38 4.59 1.49 7.92
CA GLU A 38 5.99 1.20 7.56
C GLU A 38 6.07 0.58 6.15
N GLY A 39 5.22 -0.41 5.87
CA GLY A 39 5.19 -1.03 4.55
C GLY A 39 4.70 -0.10 3.44
N LEU A 40 3.78 0.81 3.73
CA LEU A 40 3.35 1.84 2.77
C LEU A 40 4.48 2.82 2.44
N VAL A 41 5.29 3.21 3.43
CA VAL A 41 6.48 4.04 3.20
C VAL A 41 7.50 3.30 2.32
N LEU A 42 7.71 2.00 2.55
CA LEU A 42 8.57 1.18 1.69
C LEU A 42 8.04 1.08 0.25
N LEU A 43 6.72 0.95 0.08
CA LEU A 43 6.08 0.93 -1.23
C LEU A 43 6.12 2.28 -1.94
N GLU A 44 6.06 3.39 -1.20
CA GLU A 44 6.28 4.75 -1.73
C GLU A 44 7.70 4.89 -2.28
N GLU A 45 8.72 4.46 -1.53
CA GLU A 45 10.09 4.44 -2.04
C GLU A 45 10.25 3.57 -3.29
N ALA A 46 9.59 2.41 -3.30
CA ALA A 46 9.57 1.53 -4.46
C ALA A 46 8.92 2.22 -5.66
N PHE A 47 7.83 2.96 -5.44
CA PHE A 47 7.12 3.73 -6.45
C PHE A 47 8.02 4.81 -7.04
N VAL A 48 8.68 5.62 -6.21
CA VAL A 48 9.60 6.67 -6.68
C VAL A 48 10.73 6.08 -7.53
N LYS A 49 11.33 4.96 -7.08
CA LYS A 49 12.42 4.29 -7.79
C LYS A 49 11.96 3.66 -9.11
N CYS A 50 10.77 3.06 -9.15
CA CYS A 50 10.27 2.35 -10.34
C CYS A 50 9.67 3.28 -11.38
N SER A 51 8.89 4.28 -10.95
CA SER A 51 8.19 5.20 -11.83
C SER A 51 9.13 6.17 -12.54
N LYS A 52 10.30 6.47 -11.95
CA LYS A 52 11.24 7.48 -12.45
C LYS A 52 10.55 8.84 -12.71
N GLY A 53 9.66 9.23 -11.79
CA GLY A 53 8.89 10.48 -11.87
C GLY A 53 7.64 10.41 -12.74
N LYS A 54 7.24 9.22 -13.21
CA LYS A 54 6.00 9.00 -13.95
C LYS A 54 4.84 8.62 -13.03
N ALA A 55 3.65 8.52 -13.60
CA ALA A 55 2.42 8.28 -12.84
C ALA A 55 2.23 6.83 -12.39
N LEU A 56 2.88 5.85 -13.04
CA LEU A 56 2.70 4.42 -12.79
C LEU A 56 4.03 3.77 -12.38
N PHE A 57 3.98 2.63 -11.67
CA PHE A 57 5.18 1.85 -11.40
C PHE A 57 5.87 1.38 -12.69
N GLY A 58 5.09 1.10 -13.74
CA GLY A 58 5.56 0.79 -15.09
C GLY A 58 6.02 2.00 -15.91
N GLY A 59 6.01 3.20 -15.34
CA GLY A 59 6.38 4.43 -16.04
C GLY A 59 5.19 5.02 -16.80
N ASP A 60 5.25 4.97 -18.13
CA ASP A 60 4.21 5.50 -19.01
C ASP A 60 3.06 4.51 -19.24
N ASN A 61 3.25 3.22 -18.93
CA ASN A 61 2.26 2.16 -19.09
C ASN A 61 2.03 1.42 -17.77
N VAL A 62 0.89 0.73 -17.66
CA VAL A 62 0.60 -0.17 -16.54
C VAL A 62 1.67 -1.28 -16.51
N GLY A 63 2.41 -1.35 -15.41
CA GLY A 63 3.40 -2.39 -15.14
C GLY A 63 2.89 -3.46 -14.18
N TYR A 64 3.75 -4.44 -13.89
CA TYR A 64 3.38 -5.55 -13.01
C TYR A 64 3.02 -5.11 -11.58
N LEU A 65 3.76 -4.16 -11.01
CA LEU A 65 3.49 -3.64 -9.66
C LEU A 65 2.23 -2.77 -9.60
N ASP A 66 1.87 -2.15 -10.72
CA ASP A 66 0.60 -1.46 -10.83
C ASP A 66 -0.56 -2.44 -10.66
N ILE A 67 -0.46 -3.64 -11.21
CA ILE A 67 -1.48 -4.68 -11.07
C ILE A 67 -1.43 -5.29 -9.66
N ALA A 68 -0.23 -5.65 -9.18
CA ALA A 68 -0.04 -6.33 -7.90
C ALA A 68 -0.50 -5.48 -6.70
N LEU A 69 -0.19 -4.18 -6.65
CA LEU A 69 -0.71 -3.32 -5.60
C LEU A 69 -2.15 -2.86 -5.90
N GLY A 70 -2.45 -2.61 -7.18
CA GLY A 70 -3.73 -2.07 -7.61
C GLY A 70 -4.92 -2.98 -7.32
N CYS A 71 -4.75 -4.30 -7.38
CA CYS A 71 -5.83 -5.25 -7.05
C CYS A 71 -6.30 -5.15 -5.59
N PHE A 72 -5.50 -4.56 -4.70
CA PHE A 72 -5.83 -4.37 -3.29
C PHE A 72 -6.40 -2.99 -2.96
N LEU A 73 -6.47 -2.03 -3.90
CA LEU A 73 -7.01 -0.69 -3.63
C LEU A 73 -8.45 -0.71 -3.07
N GLY A 74 -9.29 -1.62 -3.56
CA GLY A 74 -10.63 -1.82 -3.02
C GLY A 74 -10.62 -2.26 -1.54
N TRP A 75 -9.70 -3.15 -1.18
CA TRP A 75 -9.51 -3.58 0.21
C TRP A 75 -8.94 -2.48 1.08
N ILE A 76 -7.97 -1.70 0.59
CA ILE A 76 -7.45 -0.52 1.29
C ILE A 76 -8.62 0.39 1.65
N LYS A 77 -9.42 0.82 0.67
CA LYS A 77 -10.58 1.68 0.90
C LYS A 77 -11.60 1.08 1.86
N ALA A 78 -11.88 -0.22 1.76
CA ALA A 78 -12.78 -0.90 2.69
C ALA A 78 -12.25 -0.84 4.13
N THR A 79 -10.95 -1.07 4.34
CA THR A 79 -10.33 -0.98 5.66
C THR A 79 -10.31 0.44 6.20
N GLU A 80 -10.15 1.47 5.37
CA GLU A 80 -10.25 2.87 5.81
C GLU A 80 -11.65 3.17 6.35
N ILE A 81 -12.70 2.72 5.64
CA ILE A 81 -14.09 2.86 6.08
C ILE A 81 -14.34 2.14 7.41
N MET A 82 -13.83 0.93 7.56
CA MET A 82 -14.04 0.11 8.76
C MET A 82 -13.28 0.63 9.99
N THR A 83 -12.11 1.23 9.80
CA THR A 83 -11.20 1.60 10.89
C THR A 83 -11.18 3.10 11.18
N GLY A 84 -11.63 3.94 10.24
CA GLY A 84 -11.48 5.39 10.26
C GLY A 84 -10.05 5.88 9.99
N ILE A 85 -9.11 4.97 9.68
CA ILE A 85 -7.71 5.31 9.41
C ILE A 85 -7.55 5.58 7.91
N LYS A 86 -6.89 6.69 7.56
CA LYS A 86 -6.48 6.96 6.18
C LYS A 86 -5.10 6.35 5.95
N TRP A 87 -5.00 5.38 5.03
CA TRP A 87 -3.78 4.63 4.77
C TRP A 87 -2.87 5.34 3.77
N LEU A 88 -3.43 5.73 2.63
CA LEU A 88 -2.72 6.54 1.64
C LEU A 88 -2.85 8.00 2.04
N ASP A 89 -1.76 8.56 2.54
CA ASP A 89 -1.72 9.89 3.13
C ASP A 89 -0.76 10.79 2.34
N GLU A 90 -1.20 11.99 1.97
CA GLU A 90 -0.42 12.91 1.14
C GLU A 90 0.90 13.35 1.79
N THR A 91 1.01 13.29 3.12
CA THR A 91 2.23 13.67 3.84
C THR A 91 3.24 12.52 3.89
N LYS A 92 2.78 11.27 3.87
CA LYS A 92 3.64 10.08 4.02
C LYS A 92 3.89 9.34 2.70
N THR A 93 2.87 9.25 1.85
CA THR A 93 2.87 8.49 0.60
C THR A 93 2.29 9.29 -0.58
N PRO A 94 2.81 10.51 -0.85
CA PRO A 94 2.27 11.40 -1.88
C PRO A 94 2.26 10.79 -3.29
N GLY A 95 3.28 10.00 -3.65
CA GLY A 95 3.35 9.31 -4.91
C GLY A 95 2.26 8.24 -5.05
N LEU A 96 2.07 7.42 -4.02
CA LEU A 96 1.02 6.41 -3.99
C LEU A 96 -0.39 7.01 -3.99
N VAL A 97 -0.62 8.17 -3.34
CA VAL A 97 -1.90 8.88 -3.45
C VAL A 97 -2.18 9.24 -4.91
N GLY A 98 -1.26 9.97 -5.55
CA GLY A 98 -1.44 10.38 -6.95
C GLY A 98 -1.46 9.20 -7.93
N TRP A 99 -0.90 8.07 -7.56
CA TRP A 99 -0.94 6.82 -8.32
C TRP A 99 -2.28 6.09 -8.19
N ALA A 100 -2.88 6.11 -7.00
CA ALA A 100 -4.17 5.48 -6.73
C ALA A 100 -5.34 6.22 -7.41
N GLU A 101 -5.25 7.56 -7.51
CA GLU A 101 -6.28 8.40 -8.15
C GLU A 101 -6.33 8.30 -9.68
N ARG A 102 -5.25 7.82 -10.32
CA ARG A 102 -5.12 7.76 -11.79
C ARG A 102 -5.60 6.44 -12.40
N ARG A 103 -6.38 5.66 -11.64
CA ARG A 103 -6.85 4.32 -12.01
C ARG A 103 -8.36 4.24 -12.03
#